data_AF-A0A4R1RW32-F1
#
_entry.id   AF-A0A4R1RW32-F1
#
_cell.length_a   1.000
_cell.length_b   1.000
_cell.length_c   1.000
_cell.angle_alpha   90.00
_cell.angle_beta   90.00
_cell.angle_gamma   90.00
#
_symmetry.space_group_name_H-M   'P 1'
#
loop_
_entity.id
_entity.type
_entity.pdbx_description
1 polymer ?
#
loop_
_entity_poly.entity_id
_entity_poly.type
_entity_poly.pdbx_seq_one_letter_code
_entity_poly.pdbx_strand_id
1 'polypeptide(L)' 'MRTFIQIQNWSPGYMNVCPAHVVILVECKACGERREFDKHSLPPSLHHALVTTVESRLKCTSCGEKSGKMLFGHYGKDGE' A
#
# COMPACT_ATOMS: atom_id res chain seq x y z
N MET A 1 13.82 2.59 16.21
CA MET A 1 12.63 2.88 15.38
C MET A 1 12.54 1.78 14.34
N ARG A 2 11.35 1.39 13.86
CA ARG A 2 11.23 0.46 12.73
C ARG A 2 11.11 1.30 11.46
N THR A 3 11.98 1.08 10.50
CA THR A 3 11.99 1.83 9.24
C THR A 3 11.38 0.97 8.15
N PHE A 4 10.42 1.51 7.40
CA PHE A 4 9.82 0.80 6.29
C PHE A 4 10.81 0.74 5.13
N ILE A 5 11.15 -0.47 4.71
CA ILE A 5 12.01 -0.74 3.55
C ILE A 5 11.10 -1.20 2.41
N GLN A 6 10.99 -0.38 1.38
CA GLN A 6 10.19 -0.67 0.19
C GLN A 6 10.92 -1.70 -0.69
N ILE A 7 10.18 -2.70 -1.19
CA ILE A 7 10.65 -3.57 -2.26
C ILE A 7 10.59 -2.78 -3.58
N GLN A 8 11.75 -2.42 -4.11
CA GLN A 8 11.85 -1.61 -5.32
C GLN A 8 11.39 -2.39 -6.56
N ASN A 9 10.72 -1.69 -7.49
CA ASN A 9 10.25 -2.23 -8.78
C ASN A 9 9.33 -3.46 -8.68
N TRP A 10 8.68 -3.66 -7.54
CA TRP A 10 7.79 -4.78 -7.34
C TRP A 10 6.36 -4.34 -7.03
N SER A 11 5.41 -5.02 -7.66
CA SER A 11 3.98 -4.99 -7.35
C SER A 11 3.45 -6.40 -7.55
N PRO A 12 2.55 -6.91 -6.68
CA PRO A 12 1.96 -8.24 -6.84
C PRO A 12 1.01 -8.33 -8.04
N GLY A 13 0.74 -7.21 -8.72
CA GLY A 13 -0.24 -7.11 -9.80
C GLY A 13 -1.67 -7.12 -9.26
N TYR A 14 -2.05 -8.19 -8.57
CA TYR A 14 -3.35 -8.37 -7.92
C TYR A 14 -3.24 -8.39 -6.39
N MET A 15 -4.28 -7.91 -5.69
CA MET A 15 -4.30 -7.84 -4.23
C MET A 15 -4.19 -9.20 -3.54
N ASN A 16 -4.84 -10.24 -4.09
CA ASN A 16 -4.80 -11.59 -3.54
C ASN A 16 -3.42 -12.26 -3.65
N VAL A 17 -2.57 -11.81 -4.57
CA VAL A 17 -1.22 -12.36 -4.79
C VAL A 17 -0.21 -11.76 -3.81
N CYS A 18 -0.54 -10.64 -3.14
CA CYS A 18 0.32 -10.06 -2.12
C CYS A 18 0.53 -11.04 -0.96
N PRO A 19 1.78 -11.49 -0.67
CA PRO A 19 2.05 -12.39 0.45
C PRO A 19 1.63 -11.80 1.80
N ALA A 20 1.25 -12.65 2.75
CA ALA A 20 0.76 -12.20 4.07
C ALA A 20 1.83 -11.51 4.93
N HIS A 21 3.12 -11.80 4.71
CA HIS A 21 4.23 -11.20 5.45
C HIS A 21 4.69 -9.85 4.89
N VAL A 22 4.14 -9.42 3.74
CA VAL A 22 4.47 -8.14 3.12
C VAL A 22 3.61 -7.06 3.78
N VAL A 23 4.28 -6.03 4.30
CA VAL A 23 3.64 -4.82 4.79
C VAL A 23 3.23 -3.96 3.60
N ILE A 24 1.99 -3.47 3.62
CA ILE A 24 1.45 -2.57 2.61
C ILE A 24 1.29 -1.20 3.24
N LEU A 25 1.94 -0.19 2.66
CA LEU A 25 1.64 1.22 2.95
C LEU A 25 0.88 1.83 1.77
N VAL A 26 0.12 2.87 2.06
CA VAL A 26 -0.44 3.78 1.06
C VAL A 26 0.18 5.14 1.26
N GLU A 27 0.81 5.66 0.21
CA GLU A 27 1.31 7.03 0.13
C GLU A 27 0.34 7.89 -0.70
N CYS A 28 -0.08 9.04 -0.17
CA CYS A 28 -0.74 10.04 -0.98
C CYS A 28 0.30 10.83 -1.79
N LYS A 29 0.22 10.76 -3.11
CA LYS A 29 1.10 11.53 -4.01
C LYS A 29 0.86 13.03 -3.99
N ALA A 30 -0.23 13.50 -3.38
CA ALA A 30 -0.54 14.93 -3.25
C ALA A 30 0.05 15.56 -1.98
N CYS A 31 -0.08 14.92 -0.82
CA CYS A 31 0.41 15.47 0.46
C CYS A 31 1.57 14.70 1.09
N GLY A 32 1.95 13.55 0.55
CA GLY A 32 3.03 12.70 1.07
C GLY A 32 2.67 11.84 2.27
N GLU A 33 1.44 11.94 2.79
CA GLU A 33 0.97 11.13 3.92
C GLU A 33 1.13 9.63 3.64
N ARG A 34 1.70 8.89 4.60
CA ARG A 34 1.87 7.43 4.53
C ARG A 34 1.15 6.76 5.67
N ARG A 35 0.35 5.75 5.34
CA ARG A 35 -0.37 4.93 6.32
C ARG A 35 -0.31 3.46 6.00
N GLU A 36 -0.33 2.60 7.02
CA GLU A 36 -0.52 1.18 6.83
C GLU A 36 -1.88 0.89 6.19
N PHE A 37 -1.90 -0.12 5.34
CA PHE A 37 -3.07 -0.55 4.60
C PHE A 37 -3.30 -2.05 4.79
N ASP A 38 -4.44 -2.39 5.36
CA ASP A 38 -4.86 -3.78 5.47
C ASP A 38 -5.66 -4.20 4.23
N LYS A 39 -5.12 -5.13 3.44
CA LYS A 39 -5.83 -5.67 2.27
C LYS A 39 -7.13 -6.41 2.64
N HIS A 40 -7.28 -6.87 3.87
CA HIS A 40 -8.51 -7.51 4.37
C HIS A 40 -9.61 -6.50 4.68
N SER A 41 -9.29 -5.20 4.76
CA SER A 41 -10.28 -4.12 4.88
C SER A 41 -11.00 -3.81 3.57
N LEU A 42 -10.54 -4.39 2.45
CA LEU A 42 -11.18 -4.21 1.15
C LEU A 42 -12.55 -4.90 1.12
N PRO A 43 -13.51 -4.38 0.35
CA PRO A 43 -14.74 -5.12 0.07
C PRO A 43 -14.39 -6.41 -0.70
N PRO A 44 -15.18 -7.49 -0.55
CA PRO A 44 -14.90 -8.78 -1.19
C PRO A 44 -14.69 -8.71 -2.71
N SER A 45 -15.40 -7.79 -3.38
CA SER A 45 -15.26 -7.53 -4.82
C SER A 45 -13.87 -7.03 -5.24
N LEU A 46 -13.07 -6.51 -4.31
CA LEU A 46 -11.73 -5.96 -4.57
C LEU A 46 -10.60 -6.87 -4.09
N HIS A 47 -10.89 -8.00 -3.44
CA HIS A 47 -9.86 -8.93 -3.00
C HIS A 47 -9.03 -9.50 -4.16
N HIS A 48 -9.65 -9.66 -5.33
CA HIS A 48 -9.00 -10.14 -6.57
C HIS A 48 -8.80 -9.02 -7.59
N ALA A 49 -8.92 -7.75 -7.18
CA ALA A 49 -8.68 -6.63 -8.07
C ALA A 49 -7.18 -6.39 -8.29
N LEU A 50 -6.86 -5.75 -9.42
CA LEU A 50 -5.52 -5.23 -9.66
C LEU A 50 -5.18 -4.15 -8.61
N VAL A 51 -3.92 -4.09 -8.20
CA VAL A 51 -3.41 -3.04 -7.31
C VAL A 51 -3.75 -1.66 -7.88
N THR A 52 -3.57 -1.44 -9.18
CA THR A 52 -3.91 -0.17 -9.85
C THR A 52 -5.40 0.17 -9.79
N THR A 53 -6.28 -0.84 -9.79
CA THR A 53 -7.73 -0.64 -9.59
C THR A 53 -8.06 -0.25 -8.15
N VAL A 54 -7.30 -0.73 -7.18
CA VAL A 54 -7.47 -0.30 -5.79
C VAL A 54 -6.90 1.11 -5.60
N GLU A 55 -5.70 1.38 -6.13
CA GLU A 55 -5.04 2.69 -6.08
C GLU A 55 -5.94 3.83 -6.60
N SER A 56 -6.63 3.62 -7.73
CA SER A 56 -7.55 4.62 -8.30
C SER A 56 -8.78 4.94 -7.44
N ARG A 57 -9.06 4.09 -6.44
CA ARG A 57 -10.17 4.26 -5.49
C ARG A 57 -9.70 4.82 -4.14
N LEU A 58 -8.38 4.87 -3.90
CA LEU A 58 -7.84 5.36 -2.64
C LEU A 58 -8.02 6.87 -2.54
N LYS A 59 -8.71 7.30 -1.48
CA LYS A 59 -8.84 8.70 -1.09
C LYS A 59 -7.97 8.95 0.14
N CYS A 60 -7.14 9.99 0.09
CA CYS A 60 -6.36 10.41 1.24
C CYS A 60 -7.28 10.90 2.35
N THR A 61 -7.07 10.44 3.59
CA THR A 61 -7.83 10.91 4.75
C THR A 61 -7.36 12.26 5.27
N SER A 62 -6.11 12.65 4.98
CA SER A 62 -5.54 13.93 5.43
C SER A 62 -5.91 15.09 4.49
N CYS A 63 -5.76 14.92 3.17
CA CYS A 63 -6.01 15.99 2.19
C CYS A 63 -7.24 15.78 1.29
N GLY A 64 -7.84 14.58 1.30
CA GLY A 64 -9.03 14.28 0.50
C GLY A 64 -8.78 13.93 -0.97
N GLU A 65 -7.55 14.03 -1.47
CA GLU A 65 -7.20 13.77 -2.88
C GLU A 65 -7.26 12.27 -3.23
N LYS A 66 -7.62 11.94 -4.49
CA LYS A 66 -7.67 10.56 -5.00
C LYS A 66 -6.38 10.18 -5.74
N SER A 67 -5.26 10.33 -5.04
CA SER A 67 -3.93 10.08 -5.60
C SER A 67 -3.12 9.19 -4.67
N GLY A 68 -3.66 8.00 -4.37
CA GLY A 68 -3.00 7.01 -3.50
C GLY A 68 -2.13 6.04 -4.30
N LYS A 69 -0.91 5.81 -3.81
CA LYS A 69 0.01 4.79 -4.32
C LYS A 69 0.27 3.75 -3.24
N MET A 70 0.13 2.47 -3.57
CA MET A 70 0.50 1.38 -2.68
C MET A 70 2.02 1.14 -2.76
N LEU A 71 2.63 1.00 -1.59
CA LEU A 71 4.03 0.65 -1.40
C LEU A 71 4.06 -0.69 -0.67
N PHE A 72 4.89 -1.60 -1.17
CA PHE A 72 5.02 -2.95 -0.61
C PHE A 72 6.42 -3.10 -0.02
N GLY A 73 6.52 -3.69 1.16
CA GLY A 73 7.78 -3.74 1.87
C GLY A 73 7.74 -4.55 3.15
N HIS A 74 8.74 -4.30 4.00
CA HIS A 74 8.81 -4.83 5.36
C HIS A 74 9.38 -3.78 6.29
N TYR A 75 9.19 -3.97 7.59
CA TYR A 75 9.87 -3.15 8.59
C TYR A 75 11.25 -3.72 8.89
N GLY A 76 12.30 -2.97 8.58
CA GLY A 76 13.68 -3.26 9.00
C GLY A 76 14.03 -2.59 10.32
N LYS A 77 15.15 -3.01 10.91
CA LYS A 77 15.85 -2.22 11.94
C LYS A 77 16.78 -1.24 11.23
N ASP A 78 16.91 -0.02 11.75
CA ASP A 78 17.94 0.90 11.29
C ASP A 78 19.34 0.26 11.41
N GLY A 79 20.06 0.14 10.28
CA GLY A 79 21.49 -0.22 10.25
C GLY A 79 21.83 -1.68 9.92
N GLU A 80 21.35 -2.22 8.80
CA GLU A 80 21.91 -3.44 8.18
C GLU A 80 22.47 -3.14 6.79
#